data_AF-A0A7J6HPR2-F1
#
_entry.id   AF-A0A7J6HPR2-F1
#
_cell.length_a   1.000
_cell.length_b   1.000
_cell.length_c   1.000
_cell.angle_alpha   90.00
_cell.angle_beta   90.00
_cell.angle_gamma   90.00
#
_symmetry.space_group_name_H-M   'P 1'
#
loop_
_entity.id
_entity.type
_entity.pdbx_description
1 polymer ?
#
loop_
_entity_poly.entity_id
_entity_poly.type
_entity_poly.pdbx_seq_one_letter_code
_entity_poly.pdbx_strand_id
1 'polypeptide(L)' 'MEKKKSKKNQKGGGVDEQVEKKIYLTGDEHYELYEEVGHGVSASVHRALCKPLNEIVAIKILDFERENCDLDYS' A
#
# COMPACT_ATOMS: atom_id res chain seq x y z
N MET A 1 24.27 -39.93 18.95
CA MET A 1 23.99 -38.48 19.12
C MET A 1 22.65 -38.19 18.47
N GLU A 2 21.56 -38.22 19.24
CA GLU A 2 20.21 -37.92 18.75
C GLU A 2 19.74 -36.60 19.33
N LYS A 3 19.54 -35.60 18.46
CA LYS A 3 19.01 -34.29 18.87
C LYS A 3 17.49 -34.40 18.98
N LYS A 4 16.98 -34.45 20.21
CA LYS A 4 15.54 -34.25 20.51
C LYS A 4 15.17 -32.82 20.14
N LYS A 5 14.38 -32.63 19.08
CA LYS A 5 13.84 -31.31 18.73
C LYS A 5 12.52 -31.10 19.49
N SER A 6 12.54 -30.16 20.42
CA SER A 6 11.40 -29.68 21.21
C SER A 6 10.21 -29.33 20.31
N LYS A 7 9.04 -29.92 20.62
CA LYS A 7 7.74 -29.45 20.15
C LYS A 7 7.45 -28.11 20.82
N LYS A 8 7.57 -27.01 20.06
CA LYS A 8 7.11 -25.69 20.52
C LYS A 8 5.61 -25.60 20.19
N ASN A 9 4.79 -25.80 21.21
CA ASN A 9 3.35 -25.65 21.16
C ASN A 9 3.03 -24.15 21.10
N GLN A 10 2.70 -23.63 19.93
CA GLN A 10 2.21 -22.26 19.77
C GLN A 10 0.69 -22.31 19.66
N LYS A 11 0.02 -22.12 20.80
CA LYS A 11 -1.37 -21.66 20.85
C LYS A 11 -1.35 -20.16 20.57
N GLY A 12 -1.78 -19.77 19.38
CA GLY A 12 -2.22 -18.41 19.08
C GLY A 12 -3.67 -18.49 18.66
N GLY A 13 -4.59 -18.13 19.56
CA GLY A 13 -6.00 -17.96 19.22
C GLY A 13 -6.13 -16.72 18.35
N GLY A 14 -6.36 -16.91 17.06
CA GLY A 14 -6.85 -15.86 16.18
C GLY A 14 -8.36 -15.78 16.35
N VAL A 15 -8.85 -14.62 16.76
CA VAL A 15 -10.26 -14.28 16.62
C VAL A 15 -10.45 -14.04 15.13
N ASP A 16 -11.23 -14.88 14.46
CA ASP A 16 -11.59 -14.69 13.05
C ASP A 16 -12.51 -13.47 12.94
N GLU A 17 -11.92 -12.28 12.93
CA GLU A 17 -12.60 -11.06 12.55
C GLU A 17 -12.91 -11.18 11.06
N GLN A 18 -14.20 -11.35 10.73
CA GLN A 18 -14.68 -11.40 9.37
C GLN A 18 -14.40 -10.03 8.73
N VAL A 19 -13.25 -9.89 8.07
CA VAL A 19 -12.86 -8.65 7.38
C VAL A 19 -13.78 -8.49 6.17
N GLU A 20 -14.81 -7.66 6.34
CA GLU A 20 -15.65 -7.22 5.23
C GLU A 20 -14.75 -6.48 4.21
N LYS A 21 -14.85 -6.88 2.94
CA LYS A 21 -14.02 -6.27 1.88
C LYS A 21 -14.49 -4.85 1.64
N LYS A 22 -13.61 -3.89 1.89
CA LYS A 22 -13.82 -2.49 1.53
C LYS A 22 -13.89 -2.34 0.02
N ILE A 23 -14.86 -1.55 -0.44
CA ILE A 23 -15.04 -1.18 -1.85
C ILE A 23 -14.52 0.24 -2.03
N TYR A 24 -13.50 0.39 -2.87
CA TYR A 24 -12.92 1.68 -3.23
C TYR A 24 -13.42 2.07 -4.62
N LEU A 25 -13.97 3.28 -4.73
CA LEU A 25 -14.46 3.80 -6.00
C LEU A 25 -13.29 4.31 -6.84
N THR A 26 -13.41 4.28 -8.17
CA THR A 26 -12.31 4.65 -9.08
C THR A 26 -12.28 6.15 -9.40
N GLY A 27 -13.40 6.85 -9.24
CA GLY A 27 -13.53 8.27 -9.55
C GLY A 27 -12.71 9.17 -8.63
N ASP A 28 -12.08 10.20 -9.18
CA ASP A 28 -11.28 11.18 -8.44
C ASP A 28 -12.15 12.04 -7.51
N GLU A 29 -13.42 12.25 -7.87
CA GLU A 29 -14.41 12.95 -7.06
C GLU A 29 -14.70 12.26 -5.73
N HIS A 30 -14.26 11.03 -5.52
CA HIS A 30 -14.40 10.30 -4.26
C HIS A 30 -13.22 10.48 -3.31
N TYR A 31 -12.16 11.16 -3.75
CA TYR A 31 -10.97 11.38 -2.96
C TYR A 31 -10.69 12.87 -2.78
N GLU A 32 -9.98 13.21 -1.71
CA GLU A 32 -9.37 14.51 -1.50
C GLU A 32 -7.88 14.31 -1.28
N LEU A 33 -7.07 14.80 -2.21
CA LEU A 33 -5.61 14.63 -2.19
C LEU A 33 -4.98 15.62 -1.19
N TYR A 34 -4.06 15.14 -0.39
CA TYR A 34 -3.26 15.93 0.55
C TYR A 34 -1.79 15.96 0.10
N GLU A 35 -0.87 16.17 1.05
CA GLU A 35 0.55 16.26 0.75
C GLU A 35 1.14 14.96 0.20
N GLU A 36 2.22 15.12 -0.55
CA GLU A 36 3.10 14.03 -0.92
C GLU A 36 3.77 13.47 0.34
N VAL A 37 3.70 12.16 0.51
CA VAL A 37 4.33 11.42 1.62
C VAL A 37 5.49 10.54 1.15
N GLY A 38 5.74 10.46 -0.16
CA GLY A 38 6.89 9.78 -0.70
C GLY A 38 7.05 9.98 -2.21
N HIS A 39 8.29 9.93 -2.67
CA HIS A 39 8.67 10.04 -4.08
C HIS A 39 9.52 8.84 -4.48
N GLY A 40 9.21 8.24 -5.62
CA GLY A 40 10.03 7.23 -6.28
C GLY A 40 10.35 7.64 -7.71
N VAL A 41 11.17 6.84 -8.39
CA VAL A 41 11.63 7.12 -9.77
C VAL A 41 10.48 7.33 -10.74
N SER A 42 9.42 6.54 -10.63
CA SER A 42 8.28 6.52 -11.56
C SER A 42 6.95 6.98 -10.96
N ALA A 43 6.94 7.46 -9.70
CA ALA A 43 5.69 7.79 -9.03
C ALA A 43 5.87 8.71 -7.82
N SER A 44 4.87 9.54 -7.54
CA SER A 44 4.67 10.14 -6.22
C SER A 44 3.58 9.38 -5.44
N VAL A 45 3.68 9.39 -4.12
CA VAL A 45 2.68 8.83 -3.21
C VAL A 45 2.14 9.98 -2.37
N HIS A 46 0.83 10.18 -2.41
CA HIS A 46 0.14 11.21 -1.65
C HIS A 46 -0.73 10.59 -0.57
N ARG A 47 -0.84 11.28 0.56
CA ARG A 47 -1.93 11.01 1.50
C ARG A 47 -3.23 11.53 0.89
N ALA A 48 -4.34 10.84 1.11
CA ALA A 48 -5.65 11.28 0.66
C ALA A 48 -6.76 10.84 1.61
N LEU A 49 -7.89 11.54 1.61
CA LEU A 49 -9.13 11.10 2.25
C LEU A 49 -10.01 10.38 1.22
N CYS A 50 -10.37 9.12 1.48
CA CYS A 50 -11.44 8.43 0.78
C CYS A 50 -12.77 8.87 1.38
N LYS A 51 -13.52 9.73 0.67
CA LYS A 51 -14.75 10.35 1.20
C LYS A 51 -15.86 9.33 1.51
N PRO A 52 -16.15 8.32 0.66
CA PRO A 52 -17.20 7.34 0.95
C PRO A 52 -16.94 6.48 2.19
N LEU A 53 -15.68 6.17 2.46
CA LEU A 53 -15.26 5.33 3.60
C LEU A 53 -14.78 6.15 4.80
N ASN A 54 -14.68 7.47 4.63
CA ASN A 54 -14.15 8.42 5.60
C ASN A 54 -12.83 7.97 6.23
N GLU A 55 -11.90 7.52 5.39
CA GLU A 55 -10.62 6.98 5.84
C GLU A 55 -9.43 7.57 5.09
N ILE A 56 -8.29 7.61 5.76
CA ILE A 56 -7.04 8.08 5.18
C ILE A 56 -6.38 6.94 4.41
N VAL A 57 -6.08 7.18 3.14
CA VAL A 57 -5.45 6.25 2.21
C VAL A 57 -4.19 6.84 1.60
N ALA A 58 -3.38 6.00 0.96
CA ALA A 58 -2.26 6.41 0.14
C ALA A 58 -2.61 6.24 -1.34
N ILE A 59 -2.49 7.30 -2.13
CA ILE A 59 -2.69 7.27 -3.59
C ILE A 59 -1.32 7.34 -4.25
N LYS A 60 -0.99 6.34 -5.07
CA LYS A 60 0.22 6.32 -5.89
C LYS A 60 -0.11 6.86 -7.28
N ILE A 61 0.48 7.99 -7.64
CA ILE A 61 0.32 8.64 -8.94
C ILE A 61 1.54 8.28 -9.78
N LEU A 62 1.33 7.64 -10.93
CA LEU A 62 2.41 7.22 -11.82
C LEU A 62 2.77 8.36 -12.77
N ASP A 63 4.07 8.63 -12.93
CA ASP A 63 4.62 9.61 -13.86
C ASP A 63 5.26 8.87 -15.04
N PHE A 64 4.49 8.68 -16.12
CA PHE A 64 4.94 7.98 -17.32
C PHE A 64 5.83 8.85 -18.23
N GLU A 65 5.96 10.15 -17.96
CA GLU A 65 6.83 11.02 -18.76
C GLU A 65 8.30 10.91 -18.32
N ARG A 66 8.56 10.49 -17.07
CA ARG A 66 9.91 10.29 -16.52
C ARG A 66 10.57 8.97 -16.92
N GLU A 67 9.86 8.04 -17.53
CA GLU A 67 10.38 6.70 -17.85
C GLU A 67 11.36 6.66 -19.04
N ASN A 68 11.73 7.80 -19.65
CA ASN A 68 12.49 7.83 -20.90
C ASN A 68 13.80 8.63 -20.92
N CYS A 69 14.49 8.83 -19.79
CA CYS A 69 15.74 9.61 -19.79
C CYS A 69 16.83 8.98 -18.91
N ASP A 70 17.45 7.89 -19.37
CA ASP A 70 18.80 7.47 -18.91
C ASP A 70 19.47 6.55 -19.94
N LEU A 71 19.59 7.03 -21.18
CA LEU A 71 20.53 6.47 -22.16
C LEU A 71 21.56 7.54 -22.52
N ASP A 72 22.37 7.94 -21.55
CA ASP A 72 23.63 8.62 -21.83
C ASP A 72 24.65 7.55 -22.26
N TYR A 73 24.85 7.41 -23.57
CA TYR A 73 25.93 6.59 -24.13
C TYR A 73 27.23 7.39 -24.06
N SER A 74 27.85 7.41 -22.88
CA SER A 74 29.24 7.84 -22.71
C SER A 74 30.18 6.63 -22.64
#